data_AF-A0A8T6TH54-F1
#
_entry.id   AF-A0A8T6TH54-F1
#
_cell.length_a   1.000
_cell.length_b   1.000
_cell.length_c   1.000
_cell.angle_alpha   90.00
_cell.angle_beta   90.00
_cell.angle_gamma   90.00
#
_symmetry.space_group_name_H-M   'P 1'
#
loop_
_entity.id
_entity.type
_entity.pdbx_description
1 polymer ?
#
loop_
_entity_poly.entity_id
_entity_poly.type
_entity_poly.pdbx_seq_one_letter_code
_entity_poly.pdbx_strand_id
1 'polypeptide(L)'
;VDNREIWIVPFVNPDGYEYSRELLASGATSEDQLWRKNREPNYQDWGGAEGLTYGVDLNRNYGFHWGELGAQSYMDSRAEDYIGPVDKADDDGDRRINEDNMDNMDNDGDGLVDEDGRGGFTAAETLAIKQMVEDHEFTLALHMHTFKGTIYWPWMFTLQLPEDEETFERIAREMNVFNGYEFRDMDDRNQQTYSRHPPVDGDSNDWFYGKHGVISYTIELGWNMFIPGESELEGIVAENMGANLVAIEEADHPRRMPVELNHTPLQDTTSTGSREVTVRVSGGEIVPGGLELWYRVSEGQWRSMVMMADAARGGYAA
;
A
#
# COMPACT_ATOMS: atom_id res chain seq x y z
N VAL A 1 17.92 -9.45 2.76
CA VAL A 1 17.66 -9.73 4.19
C VAL A 1 18.67 -9.03 5.07
N ASP A 2 19.98 -9.19 4.86
CA ASP A 2 21.02 -8.59 5.73
C ASP A 2 21.00 -7.05 5.89
N ASN A 3 20.30 -6.32 5.01
CA ASN A 3 20.18 -4.86 5.05
C ASN A 3 18.73 -4.37 5.27
N ARG A 4 17.79 -5.24 5.64
CA ARG A 4 16.36 -4.90 5.81
C ARG A 4 15.76 -5.63 7.00
N GLU A 5 14.87 -4.96 7.71
CA GLU A 5 14.01 -5.60 8.71
C GLU A 5 12.68 -5.94 8.05
N ILE A 6 12.26 -7.20 8.18
CA ILE A 6 11.03 -7.71 7.55
C ILE A 6 10.09 -8.16 8.66
N TRP A 7 8.93 -7.53 8.71
CA TRP A 7 7.86 -7.87 9.65
C TRP A 7 6.78 -8.68 8.93
N ILE A 8 6.32 -9.76 9.57
CA ILE A 8 5.24 -10.60 9.04
C ILE A 8 4.21 -10.75 10.15
N VAL A 9 3.00 -10.24 9.92
CA VAL A 9 1.83 -10.48 10.77
C VAL A 9 0.99 -11.56 10.08
N PRO A 10 1.11 -12.84 10.49
CA PRO A 10 0.48 -13.94 9.75
C PRO A 10 -1.05 -13.91 9.82
N PHE A 11 -1.61 -13.38 10.90
CA PHE A 11 -3.05 -13.26 11.11
C PHE A 11 -3.36 -11.98 11.87
N VAL A 12 -4.02 -11.03 11.22
CA VAL A 12 -4.53 -9.82 11.87
C VAL A 12 -5.86 -10.11 12.59
N ASN A 13 -6.68 -11.02 12.07
CA ASN A 13 -8.00 -11.39 12.61
C ASN A 13 -8.03 -12.85 13.11
N PRO A 14 -7.35 -13.19 14.21
CA PRO A 14 -7.31 -14.57 14.72
C PRO A 14 -8.70 -15.07 15.16
N ASP A 15 -9.52 -14.21 15.77
CA ASP A 15 -10.84 -14.60 16.28
C ASP A 15 -11.83 -14.90 15.14
N GLY A 16 -11.85 -14.06 14.10
CA GLY A 16 -12.66 -14.29 12.90
C GLY A 16 -12.19 -15.52 12.12
N TYR A 17 -10.88 -15.79 12.10
CA TYR A 17 -10.32 -17.00 11.51
C TYR A 17 -10.79 -18.27 12.22
N GLU A 18 -10.66 -18.35 13.55
CA GLU A 18 -11.11 -19.53 14.30
C GLU A 18 -12.62 -19.72 14.20
N TYR A 19 -13.41 -18.64 14.23
CA TYR A 19 -14.85 -18.73 13.99
C TYR A 19 -15.19 -19.29 12.60
N SER A 20 -14.48 -18.85 11.56
CA SER A 20 -14.62 -19.43 10.20
C SER A 20 -14.28 -20.92 10.17
N ARG A 21 -13.24 -21.35 10.90
CA ARG A 21 -12.88 -22.78 11.01
C ARG A 21 -13.96 -23.60 11.71
N GLU A 22 -14.56 -23.07 12.78
CA GLU A 22 -15.66 -23.73 13.48
C GLU A 22 -16.90 -23.87 12.58
N LEU A 23 -17.23 -22.81 11.82
CA LEU A 23 -18.32 -22.86 10.83
C LEU A 23 -18.07 -23.95 9.79
N LEU A 24 -16.87 -23.99 9.19
CA LEU A 24 -16.49 -25.03 8.23
C LEU A 24 -16.59 -26.44 8.84
N ALA A 25 -16.08 -26.61 10.07
CA ALA A 25 -16.16 -27.89 10.79
C ALA A 25 -17.59 -28.32 11.10
N SER A 26 -18.52 -27.37 11.25
CA SER A 26 -19.95 -27.63 11.48
C SER A 26 -20.72 -28.03 10.21
N GLY A 27 -20.06 -28.05 9.05
CA GLY A 27 -20.65 -28.43 7.77
C GLY A 27 -21.12 -27.25 6.93
N ALA A 28 -20.70 -26.02 7.25
CA ALA A 28 -20.87 -24.87 6.36
C ALA A 28 -20.16 -25.13 5.03
N THR A 29 -20.85 -24.88 3.92
CA THR A 29 -20.28 -24.92 2.56
C THR A 29 -20.02 -23.49 2.05
N SER A 30 -19.04 -23.33 1.16
CA SER A 30 -18.42 -22.07 0.78
C SER A 30 -19.34 -21.04 0.08
N GLU A 31 -18.86 -19.79 0.12
CA GLU A 31 -19.42 -18.49 -0.31
C GLU A 31 -20.46 -17.85 0.62
N ASP A 32 -21.55 -18.53 0.99
CA ASP A 32 -22.64 -17.89 1.75
C ASP A 32 -22.45 -17.87 3.28
N GLN A 33 -21.36 -18.46 3.81
CA GLN A 33 -21.17 -18.66 5.27
C GLN A 33 -19.74 -18.40 5.77
N LEU A 34 -18.91 -17.64 5.05
CA LEU A 34 -17.58 -17.28 5.52
C LEU A 34 -17.63 -16.01 6.36
N TRP A 35 -17.01 -16.04 7.54
CA TRP A 35 -17.00 -14.91 8.45
C TRP A 35 -15.86 -13.94 8.08
N ARG A 36 -16.21 -12.69 7.76
CA ARG A 36 -15.26 -11.66 7.32
C ARG A 36 -14.71 -10.81 8.47
N LYS A 37 -15.60 -10.34 9.33
CA LYS A 37 -15.32 -9.32 10.36
C LYS A 37 -14.50 -9.87 11.52
N ASN A 38 -14.09 -9.03 12.48
CA ASN A 38 -13.61 -9.56 13.76
C ASN A 38 -14.78 -10.14 14.60
N ARG A 39 -14.55 -10.47 15.86
CA ARG A 39 -15.56 -11.10 16.74
C ARG A 39 -16.01 -10.21 17.90
N GLU A 40 -15.68 -8.93 17.87
CA GLU A 40 -16.04 -7.99 18.92
C GLU A 40 -17.57 -7.79 18.99
N PRO A 41 -18.19 -7.82 20.18
CA PRO A 41 -19.63 -7.60 20.32
C PRO A 41 -20.03 -6.14 20.10
N ASN A 42 -21.04 -5.89 19.27
CA ASN A 42 -21.59 -4.55 19.04
C ASN A 42 -22.82 -4.32 19.93
N TYR A 43 -22.70 -3.45 20.94
CA TYR A 43 -23.76 -3.18 21.92
C TYR A 43 -24.68 -2.00 21.58
N GLN A 44 -24.29 -1.15 20.62
CA GLN A 44 -25.03 0.04 20.22
C GLN A 44 -25.25 -0.01 18.71
N ASP A 45 -26.49 -0.24 18.29
CA ASP A 45 -26.85 -0.30 16.87
C ASP A 45 -27.43 1.05 16.42
N TRP A 46 -26.72 1.76 15.55
CA TRP A 46 -27.22 2.98 14.90
C TRP A 46 -28.33 2.68 13.88
N GLY A 47 -28.49 1.41 13.47
CA GLY A 47 -29.55 0.92 12.59
C GLY A 47 -30.88 0.59 13.27
N GLY A 48 -30.95 0.70 14.61
CA GLY A 48 -32.20 0.53 15.36
C GLY A 48 -32.78 -0.88 15.38
N ALA A 49 -32.01 -1.92 15.08
CA ALA A 49 -32.52 -3.29 15.08
C ALA A 49 -32.13 -4.04 16.37
N GLU A 50 -33.13 -4.68 16.97
CA GLU A 50 -32.98 -5.47 18.19
C GLU A 50 -32.03 -6.67 17.97
N GLY A 51 -31.07 -6.86 18.87
CA GLY A 51 -30.18 -8.04 18.89
C GLY A 51 -28.69 -7.69 18.91
N LEU A 52 -27.91 -8.51 19.63
CA LEU A 52 -26.45 -8.42 19.69
C LEU A 52 -25.86 -8.89 18.35
N THR A 53 -25.18 -7.99 17.64
CA THR A 53 -24.37 -8.33 16.46
C THR A 53 -22.90 -8.41 16.86
N TYR A 54 -22.06 -8.88 15.95
CA TYR A 54 -20.64 -9.03 16.18
C TYR A 54 -19.84 -8.56 14.98
N GLY A 55 -18.67 -8.04 15.25
CA GLY A 55 -17.64 -7.80 14.28
C GLY A 55 -17.70 -6.41 13.67
N VAL A 56 -16.53 -5.83 13.46
CA VAL A 56 -16.26 -4.74 12.52
C VAL A 56 -15.43 -5.27 11.35
N ASP A 57 -15.58 -4.69 10.17
CA ASP A 57 -14.67 -4.96 9.06
C ASP A 57 -13.34 -4.25 9.36
N LEU A 58 -12.30 -5.04 9.66
CA LEU A 58 -11.00 -4.50 10.02
C LEU A 58 -10.39 -3.65 8.89
N ASN A 59 -10.69 -3.95 7.62
CA ASN A 59 -10.22 -3.14 6.49
C ASN A 59 -11.18 -1.99 6.14
N ARG A 60 -12.01 -1.59 7.10
CA ARG A 60 -12.83 -0.37 7.13
C ARG A 60 -12.68 0.39 8.44
N ASN A 61 -11.78 -0.08 9.31
CA ASN A 61 -11.62 0.38 10.68
C ASN A 61 -10.26 1.07 10.90
N TYR A 62 -9.61 1.54 9.84
CA TYR A 62 -8.49 2.48 9.95
C TYR A 62 -9.04 3.90 9.92
N GLY A 63 -8.42 4.82 10.65
CA GLY A 63 -9.03 6.14 10.85
C GLY A 63 -8.80 7.15 9.71
N PHE A 64 -7.92 6.87 8.73
CA PHE A 64 -7.69 7.82 7.62
C PHE A 64 -8.94 7.93 6.73
N HIS A 65 -9.53 9.12 6.62
CA HIS A 65 -10.80 9.39 5.95
C HIS A 65 -11.97 8.48 6.43
N TRP A 66 -11.95 8.02 7.68
CA TRP A 66 -12.94 7.07 8.18
C TRP A 66 -14.38 7.62 8.14
N GLY A 67 -15.27 6.88 7.48
CA GLY A 67 -16.69 7.22 7.37
C GLY A 67 -17.01 8.46 6.52
N GLU A 68 -16.05 8.98 5.75
CA GLU A 68 -16.22 10.15 4.88
C GLU A 68 -17.27 9.92 3.79
N LEU A 69 -17.36 8.70 3.25
CA LEU A 69 -18.28 8.38 2.15
C LEU A 69 -19.75 8.34 2.59
N GLY A 70 -20.01 8.41 3.90
CA GLY A 70 -21.33 8.71 4.47
C GLY A 70 -22.43 7.70 4.14
N ALA A 71 -22.10 6.50 3.63
CA ALA A 71 -23.12 5.52 3.29
C ALA A 71 -23.70 4.87 4.56
N GLN A 72 -25.03 4.89 4.67
CA GLN A 72 -25.75 4.33 5.82
C GLN A 72 -25.52 2.83 6.02
N SER A 73 -25.17 2.09 4.97
CA SER A 73 -24.86 0.65 5.07
C SER A 73 -23.63 0.37 5.94
N TYR A 74 -22.62 1.25 5.93
CA TYR A 74 -21.42 1.09 6.75
C TYR A 74 -21.66 1.29 8.25
N MET A 75 -22.78 1.92 8.63
CA MET A 75 -23.17 2.18 10.02
C MET A 75 -24.08 1.08 10.60
N ASP A 76 -24.57 0.16 9.77
CA ASP A 76 -25.34 -1.00 10.23
C ASP A 76 -24.36 -2.10 10.67
N SER A 77 -24.40 -2.44 11.95
CA SER A 77 -23.55 -3.48 12.54
C SER A 77 -23.77 -4.89 11.96
N ARG A 78 -24.81 -5.09 11.13
CA ARG A 78 -25.06 -6.31 10.36
C ARG A 78 -24.39 -6.34 9.00
N ALA A 79 -23.90 -5.21 8.50
CA ALA A 79 -23.21 -5.16 7.23
C ALA A 79 -21.84 -5.85 7.32
N GLU A 80 -21.43 -6.49 6.22
CA GLU A 80 -20.12 -7.15 6.09
C GLU A 80 -18.97 -6.14 6.06
N ASP A 81 -19.27 -4.91 5.66
CA ASP A 81 -18.38 -3.76 5.58
C ASP A 81 -18.63 -2.75 6.70
N TYR A 82 -19.21 -3.17 7.83
CA TYR A 82 -19.43 -2.30 9.00
C TYR A 82 -18.11 -1.68 9.48
N ILE A 83 -17.98 -0.35 9.37
CA ILE A 83 -16.72 0.38 9.62
C ILE A 83 -16.37 0.52 11.11
N GLY A 84 -17.30 0.15 12.00
CA GLY A 84 -17.16 0.26 13.45
C GLY A 84 -18.02 1.35 14.07
N PRO A 85 -18.09 1.41 15.40
CA PRO A 85 -18.79 2.48 16.11
C PRO A 85 -18.04 3.81 15.98
N VAL A 86 -18.78 4.89 16.23
CA VAL A 86 -18.22 6.24 16.46
C VAL A 86 -17.38 6.21 17.73
N ASP A 87 -16.20 6.80 17.70
CA ASP A 87 -15.44 7.04 18.92
C ASP A 87 -16.11 8.15 19.74
N LYS A 88 -16.01 8.03 21.06
CA LYS A 88 -16.50 8.99 22.05
C LYS A 88 -15.45 9.24 23.14
N ALA A 89 -14.23 8.74 22.94
CA ALA A 89 -13.08 9.10 23.75
C ALA A 89 -12.69 10.56 23.51
N ASP A 90 -12.10 11.13 24.55
CA ASP A 90 -11.48 12.45 24.61
C ASP A 90 -9.99 12.11 24.79
N ASP A 91 -9.26 12.01 23.67
CA ASP A 91 -7.93 11.41 23.62
C ASP A 91 -6.84 12.42 24.05
N ASP A 92 -7.13 13.71 23.95
CA ASP A 92 -6.20 14.79 24.32
C ASP A 92 -6.52 15.43 25.70
N GLY A 93 -7.70 15.15 26.27
CA GLY A 93 -8.13 15.58 27.59
C GLY A 93 -8.71 16.99 27.66
N ASP A 94 -9.05 17.60 26.51
CA ASP A 94 -9.60 18.95 26.42
C ASP A 94 -11.12 19.02 26.72
N ARG A 95 -11.79 17.85 26.78
CA ARG A 95 -13.24 17.62 27.00
C ARG A 95 -14.14 17.89 25.82
N ARG A 96 -13.59 17.94 24.62
CA ARG A 96 -14.31 17.82 23.36
C ARG A 96 -14.10 16.39 22.87
N ILE A 97 -14.82 16.06 21.81
CA ILE A 97 -14.83 14.74 21.16
C ILE A 97 -15.22 14.97 19.71
N ASN A 98 -14.70 14.18 18.77
CA ASN A 98 -15.07 14.25 17.35
C ASN A 98 -14.82 15.63 16.73
N GLU A 99 -13.62 16.17 16.94
CA GLU A 99 -13.24 17.50 16.44
C GLU A 99 -12.82 17.43 14.96
N ASP A 100 -11.74 16.70 14.67
CA ASP A 100 -11.20 16.53 13.32
C ASP A 100 -10.93 15.05 13.02
N ASN A 101 -11.44 14.57 11.89
CA ASN A 101 -11.10 13.21 11.44
C ASN A 101 -9.63 13.14 11.06
N MET A 102 -9.06 11.93 11.03
CA MET A 102 -7.73 11.73 10.47
C MET A 102 -7.76 11.91 8.94
N ASP A 103 -7.70 13.14 8.46
CA ASP A 103 -7.69 13.51 7.04
C ASP A 103 -6.72 14.69 6.75
N ASN A 104 -5.94 15.09 7.77
CA ASN A 104 -5.05 16.25 7.80
C ASN A 104 -5.78 17.59 7.57
N MET A 105 -7.07 17.68 7.88
CA MET A 105 -7.84 18.92 7.81
C MET A 105 -8.23 19.43 9.21
N ASP A 106 -8.18 20.76 9.35
CA ASP A 106 -8.72 21.51 10.49
C ASP A 106 -10.19 21.82 10.17
N ASN A 107 -11.11 20.94 10.57
CA ASN A 107 -12.53 21.03 10.23
C ASN A 107 -13.26 22.08 11.09
N ASP A 108 -12.79 22.33 12.31
CA ASP A 108 -13.44 23.22 13.28
C ASP A 108 -12.82 24.65 13.34
N GLY A 109 -11.63 24.80 12.77
CA GLY A 109 -10.92 26.07 12.57
C GLY A 109 -10.10 26.54 13.77
N ASP A 110 -9.72 25.65 14.69
CA ASP A 110 -8.99 26.01 15.91
C ASP A 110 -7.46 25.99 15.76
N GLY A 111 -6.97 25.52 14.61
CA GLY A 111 -5.56 25.49 14.23
C GLY A 111 -4.83 24.19 14.55
N LEU A 112 -5.54 23.19 15.03
CA LEU A 112 -5.08 21.82 15.18
C LEU A 112 -5.68 20.95 14.05
N VAL A 113 -5.16 19.72 13.87
CA VAL A 113 -5.64 18.78 12.84
C VAL A 113 -5.61 17.38 13.41
N ASP A 114 -6.52 16.52 12.97
CA ASP A 114 -6.61 15.11 13.37
C ASP A 114 -6.81 14.89 14.90
N GLU A 115 -7.63 15.72 15.54
CA GLU A 115 -7.95 15.62 16.98
C GLU A 115 -9.30 14.95 17.25
N ASP A 116 -9.27 13.95 18.15
CA ASP A 116 -10.44 13.16 18.56
C ASP A 116 -11.28 12.65 17.39
N GLY A 117 -10.66 12.01 16.39
CA GLY A 117 -11.35 11.59 15.16
C GLY A 117 -12.64 10.79 15.41
N ARG A 118 -13.61 10.93 14.49
CA ARG A 118 -14.97 10.40 14.66
C ARG A 118 -15.05 8.87 14.78
N GLY A 119 -13.99 8.15 14.44
CA GLY A 119 -13.91 6.70 14.55
C GLY A 119 -12.66 6.17 13.86
N GLY A 120 -12.68 4.87 13.57
CA GLY A 120 -11.47 4.13 13.20
C GLY A 120 -10.70 3.71 14.45
N PHE A 121 -9.91 2.65 14.31
CA PHE A 121 -9.16 2.02 15.40
C PHE A 121 -10.00 1.65 16.62
N THR A 122 -11.28 1.31 16.41
CA THR A 122 -12.14 0.83 17.49
C THR A 122 -11.92 -0.64 17.80
N ALA A 123 -11.39 -1.42 16.85
CA ALA A 123 -11.05 -2.82 17.04
C ALA A 123 -9.65 -2.98 17.63
N ALA A 124 -9.50 -3.92 18.57
CA ALA A 124 -8.22 -4.24 19.19
C ALA A 124 -7.17 -4.69 18.14
N GLU A 125 -7.60 -5.36 17.06
CA GLU A 125 -6.73 -5.82 16.00
C GLU A 125 -6.14 -4.66 15.18
N THR A 126 -6.95 -3.68 14.77
CA THR A 126 -6.45 -2.50 14.04
C THR A 126 -5.63 -1.59 14.95
N LEU A 127 -5.97 -1.48 16.25
CA LEU A 127 -5.13 -0.80 17.25
C LEU A 127 -3.74 -1.43 17.39
N ALA A 128 -3.65 -2.76 17.37
CA ALA A 128 -2.36 -3.44 17.44
C ALA A 128 -1.49 -3.15 16.20
N ILE A 129 -2.11 -3.10 15.01
CA ILE A 129 -1.40 -2.70 13.78
C ILE A 129 -1.00 -1.23 13.84
N LYS A 130 -1.90 -0.34 14.32
CA LYS A 130 -1.60 1.08 14.52
C LYS A 130 -0.35 1.26 15.38
N GLN A 131 -0.33 0.65 16.56
CA GLN A 131 0.81 0.74 17.48
C GLN A 131 2.09 0.20 16.83
N MET A 132 2.01 -0.94 16.13
CA MET A 132 3.17 -1.51 15.45
C MET A 132 3.74 -0.55 14.39
N VAL A 133 2.89 0.08 13.59
CA VAL A 133 3.31 1.00 12.52
C VAL A 133 3.81 2.32 13.09
N GLU A 134 3.23 2.82 14.18
CA GLU A 134 3.68 4.04 14.85
C GLU A 134 5.01 3.86 15.60
N ASP A 135 5.31 2.64 16.04
CA ASP A 135 6.56 2.31 16.75
C ASP A 135 7.74 1.99 15.82
N HIS A 136 7.53 1.91 14.50
CA HIS A 136 8.54 1.47 13.54
C HIS A 136 8.53 2.32 12.26
N GLU A 137 9.67 2.36 11.55
CA GLU A 137 9.83 3.12 10.31
C GLU A 137 9.62 2.21 9.08
N PHE A 138 8.37 1.83 8.82
CA PHE A 138 8.04 1.09 7.59
C PHE A 138 8.16 1.99 6.36
N THR A 139 8.75 1.48 5.27
CA THR A 139 8.83 2.19 3.98
C THR A 139 7.88 1.60 2.93
N LEU A 140 7.57 0.32 3.05
CA LEU A 140 6.67 -0.42 2.17
C LEU A 140 5.87 -1.47 2.96
N ALA A 141 4.59 -1.64 2.62
CA ALA A 141 3.70 -2.64 3.22
C ALA A 141 2.90 -3.41 2.16
N LEU A 142 2.67 -4.71 2.41
CA LEU A 142 1.78 -5.56 1.61
C LEU A 142 0.67 -6.13 2.50
N HIS A 143 -0.57 -5.83 2.15
CA HIS A 143 -1.78 -6.34 2.78
C HIS A 143 -2.34 -7.49 1.94
N MET A 144 -2.22 -8.72 2.44
CA MET A 144 -2.62 -9.92 1.71
C MET A 144 -4.10 -10.22 1.91
N HIS A 145 -4.86 -10.22 0.83
CA HIS A 145 -6.29 -10.54 0.78
C HIS A 145 -6.57 -11.67 -0.23
N THR A 146 -7.79 -12.19 -0.24
CA THR A 146 -8.33 -13.02 -1.32
C THR A 146 -9.73 -12.52 -1.66
N PHE A 147 -10.16 -12.45 -2.92
CA PHE A 147 -9.54 -12.89 -4.16
C PHE A 147 -9.66 -11.81 -5.24
N LYS A 148 -8.97 -12.02 -6.38
CA LYS A 148 -9.22 -11.50 -7.73
C LYS A 148 -7.99 -11.57 -8.63
N GLY A 149 -6.82 -11.86 -8.08
CA GLY A 149 -5.55 -11.77 -8.80
C GLY A 149 -5.27 -10.31 -9.12
N THR A 150 -5.37 -9.43 -8.12
CA THR A 150 -5.31 -7.98 -8.30
C THR A 150 -4.37 -7.31 -7.31
N ILE A 151 -3.73 -6.22 -7.73
CA ILE A 151 -2.91 -5.34 -6.90
C ILE A 151 -3.62 -3.99 -6.85
N TYR A 152 -4.00 -3.55 -5.64
CA TYR A 152 -4.52 -2.21 -5.39
C TYR A 152 -3.52 -1.39 -4.58
N TRP A 153 -3.58 -0.08 -4.71
CA TRP A 153 -2.87 0.90 -3.88
C TRP A 153 -3.79 2.10 -3.61
N PRO A 154 -3.41 3.02 -2.71
CA PRO A 154 -4.16 4.24 -2.45
C PRO A 154 -4.42 5.07 -3.71
N TRP A 155 -5.43 5.92 -3.77
CA TRP A 155 -6.47 6.04 -2.75
C TRP A 155 -7.62 5.08 -3.03
N MET A 156 -8.23 4.55 -1.96
CA MET A 156 -9.44 3.75 -2.02
C MET A 156 -10.69 4.61 -1.74
N PHE A 157 -10.59 5.67 -0.94
CA PHE A 157 -11.72 6.55 -0.60
C PHE A 157 -12.11 7.52 -1.72
N THR A 158 -11.25 7.74 -2.71
CA THR A 158 -11.48 8.68 -3.83
C THR A 158 -11.02 8.10 -5.16
N LEU A 159 -11.50 8.70 -6.26
CA LEU A 159 -11.03 8.39 -7.63
C LEU A 159 -9.81 9.24 -8.03
N GLN A 160 -9.38 10.17 -7.17
CA GLN A 160 -8.15 10.91 -7.38
C GLN A 160 -6.94 10.00 -7.17
N LEU A 161 -5.94 10.11 -8.04
CA LEU A 161 -4.69 9.37 -7.90
C LEU A 161 -3.83 9.96 -6.78
N PRO A 162 -3.07 9.13 -6.04
CA PRO A 162 -2.12 9.60 -5.06
C PRO A 162 -0.96 10.38 -5.71
N GLU A 163 -0.27 11.19 -4.91
CA GLU A 163 0.89 11.96 -5.35
C GLU A 163 2.01 11.05 -5.87
N ASP A 164 2.21 9.91 -5.20
CA ASP A 164 3.21 8.89 -5.56
C ASP A 164 2.70 7.89 -6.62
N GLU A 165 1.67 8.21 -7.42
CA GLU A 165 1.08 7.29 -8.41
C GLU A 165 2.13 6.63 -9.34
N GLU A 166 3.09 7.40 -9.85
CA GLU A 166 4.14 6.84 -10.72
C GLU A 166 5.02 5.81 -10.00
N THR A 167 5.27 6.02 -8.70
CA THR A 167 5.96 5.05 -7.84
C THR A 167 5.11 3.79 -7.67
N PHE A 168 3.82 3.98 -7.39
CA PHE A 168 2.90 2.87 -7.17
C PHE A 168 2.77 1.99 -8.41
N GLU A 169 2.52 2.59 -9.57
CA GLU A 169 2.38 1.90 -10.85
C GLU A 169 3.68 1.16 -11.22
N ARG A 170 4.86 1.78 -11.00
CA ARG A 170 6.15 1.16 -11.31
C ARG A 170 6.36 -0.13 -10.53
N ILE A 171 6.23 -0.09 -9.21
CA ILE A 171 6.47 -1.28 -8.37
C ILE A 171 5.38 -2.33 -8.62
N ALA A 172 4.13 -1.94 -8.83
CA ALA A 172 3.05 -2.87 -9.20
C ALA A 172 3.34 -3.60 -10.52
N ARG A 173 3.89 -2.89 -11.52
CA ARG A 173 4.35 -3.50 -12.78
C ARG A 173 5.46 -4.52 -12.56
N GLU A 174 6.42 -4.20 -11.70
CA GLU A 174 7.52 -5.12 -11.37
C GLU A 174 7.00 -6.38 -10.64
N MET A 175 6.04 -6.24 -9.71
CA MET A 175 5.36 -7.38 -9.09
C MET A 175 4.57 -8.21 -10.10
N ASN A 176 3.82 -7.55 -11.00
CA ASN A 176 3.02 -8.19 -12.04
C ASN A 176 3.85 -9.07 -12.99
N VAL A 177 5.12 -8.74 -13.25
CA VAL A 177 6.01 -9.61 -14.07
C VAL A 177 6.11 -11.04 -13.50
N PHE A 178 5.92 -11.20 -12.19
CA PHE A 178 5.99 -12.50 -11.53
C PHE A 178 4.63 -13.18 -11.36
N ASN A 179 3.64 -12.49 -10.79
CA ASN A 179 2.35 -13.11 -10.46
C ASN A 179 1.26 -12.92 -11.54
N GLY A 180 1.48 -12.02 -12.51
CA GLY A 180 0.51 -11.72 -13.57
C GLY A 180 -0.74 -11.00 -13.10
N TYR A 181 -0.80 -10.53 -11.84
CA TYR A 181 -2.00 -9.94 -11.25
C TYR A 181 -2.37 -8.61 -11.89
N GLU A 182 -3.65 -8.41 -12.13
CA GLU A 182 -4.16 -7.18 -12.70
C GLU A 182 -3.95 -6.02 -11.73
N PHE A 183 -3.70 -4.84 -12.26
CA PHE A 183 -3.61 -3.61 -11.46
C PHE A 183 -4.29 -2.44 -12.16
N ARG A 184 -4.99 -2.72 -13.26
CA ARG A 184 -5.83 -1.78 -13.97
C ARG A 184 -7.24 -2.31 -13.86
N ASP A 185 -8.10 -1.58 -13.18
CA ASP A 185 -9.51 -1.95 -13.16
C ASP A 185 -10.05 -1.80 -14.58
N MET A 186 -10.32 -2.92 -15.26
CA MET A 186 -10.88 -2.93 -16.62
C MET A 186 -12.41 -2.81 -16.62
N ASP A 187 -13.05 -2.63 -15.46
CA ASP A 187 -14.50 -2.61 -15.34
C ASP A 187 -15.09 -1.19 -15.26
N ASP A 188 -14.80 -0.33 -16.25
CA ASP A 188 -15.87 0.43 -16.89
C ASP A 188 -15.47 1.15 -18.19
N ARG A 189 -16.47 1.33 -19.05
CA ARG A 189 -16.41 1.79 -20.45
C ARG A 189 -15.97 3.25 -20.67
N ASN A 190 -14.89 3.73 -20.05
CA ASN A 190 -14.03 4.87 -20.49
C ASN A 190 -13.07 5.40 -19.40
N GLN A 191 -12.85 4.72 -18.28
CA GLN A 191 -11.96 5.24 -17.23
C GLN A 191 -10.87 4.22 -16.90
N GLN A 192 -9.63 4.57 -17.25
CA GLN A 192 -8.42 3.90 -16.76
C GLN A 192 -8.22 4.36 -15.31
N THR A 193 -8.96 3.79 -14.36
CA THR A 193 -8.73 4.07 -12.94
C THR A 193 -7.99 2.91 -12.32
N TYR A 194 -6.88 3.24 -11.67
CA TYR A 194 -6.08 2.33 -10.86
C TYR A 194 -6.69 2.14 -9.45
N SER A 195 -7.65 2.99 -9.07
CA SER A 195 -8.45 2.90 -7.84
C SER A 195 -9.65 1.97 -7.99
N ARG A 196 -9.97 1.23 -6.91
CA ARG A 196 -11.13 0.33 -6.82
C ARG A 196 -12.46 1.09 -6.95
N HIS A 197 -13.36 0.60 -7.81
CA HIS A 197 -14.74 1.08 -7.89
C HIS A 197 -15.74 0.07 -7.29
N PRO A 198 -16.72 0.49 -6.46
CA PRO A 198 -16.87 1.82 -5.88
C PRO A 198 -15.80 2.13 -4.81
N PRO A 199 -15.52 3.42 -4.54
CA PRO A 199 -14.63 3.85 -3.46
C PRO A 199 -15.04 3.28 -2.10
N VAL A 200 -14.06 3.11 -1.21
CA VAL A 200 -14.23 2.66 0.17
C VAL A 200 -13.31 3.45 1.09
N ASP A 201 -13.77 3.74 2.30
CA ASP A 201 -13.03 4.47 3.32
C ASP A 201 -12.58 3.57 4.47
N GLY A 202 -11.63 4.08 5.26
CA GLY A 202 -11.10 3.40 6.44
C GLY A 202 -10.31 2.12 6.15
N ASP A 203 -9.78 1.98 4.94
CA ASP A 203 -8.92 0.86 4.59
C ASP A 203 -7.47 1.04 5.07
N SER A 204 -6.75 -0.07 5.13
CA SER A 204 -5.36 -0.08 5.59
C SER A 204 -4.40 0.67 4.66
N ASN A 205 -4.54 0.55 3.34
CA ASN A 205 -3.62 1.22 2.42
C ASN A 205 -3.68 2.74 2.56
N ASP A 206 -4.89 3.29 2.59
CA ASP A 206 -5.10 4.73 2.68
C ASP A 206 -4.50 5.27 3.99
N TRP A 207 -4.62 4.55 5.11
CA TRP A 207 -3.98 4.97 6.37
C TRP A 207 -2.46 4.85 6.36
N PHE A 208 -1.91 3.73 5.88
CA PHE A 208 -0.45 3.52 5.80
C PHE A 208 0.21 4.61 4.93
N TYR A 209 -0.38 4.93 3.78
CA TYR A 209 0.16 5.96 2.89
C TYR A 209 -0.18 7.38 3.36
N GLY A 210 -1.44 7.67 3.68
CA GLY A 210 -1.89 9.02 3.98
C GLY A 210 -1.43 9.57 5.32
N LYS A 211 -1.29 8.72 6.35
CA LYS A 211 -0.78 9.14 7.66
C LYS A 211 0.73 9.00 7.78
N HIS A 212 1.31 7.93 7.21
CA HIS A 212 2.71 7.57 7.46
C HIS A 212 3.61 7.64 6.21
N GLY A 213 3.07 7.92 5.02
CA GLY A 213 3.85 7.96 3.79
C GLY A 213 4.41 6.60 3.36
N VAL A 214 3.89 5.50 3.89
CA VAL A 214 4.31 4.13 3.56
C VAL A 214 3.76 3.76 2.19
N ILE A 215 4.61 3.25 1.30
CA ILE A 215 4.15 2.73 0.00
C ILE A 215 3.43 1.40 0.25
N SER A 216 2.10 1.42 0.18
CA SER A 216 1.25 0.30 0.61
C SER A 216 0.45 -0.30 -0.53
N TYR A 217 0.32 -1.63 -0.54
CA TYR A 217 -0.48 -2.37 -1.51
C TYR A 217 -1.42 -3.37 -0.84
N THR A 218 -2.64 -3.48 -1.37
CA THR A 218 -3.46 -4.69 -1.20
C THR A 218 -3.18 -5.66 -2.32
N ILE A 219 -2.83 -6.90 -1.98
CA ILE A 219 -2.65 -8.00 -2.92
C ILE A 219 -3.81 -8.97 -2.75
N GLU A 220 -4.75 -8.97 -3.70
CA GLU A 220 -5.83 -9.94 -3.77
C GLU A 220 -5.33 -11.24 -4.42
N LEU A 221 -4.88 -12.17 -3.58
CA LEU A 221 -4.33 -13.48 -3.96
C LEU A 221 -5.40 -14.37 -4.59
N GLY A 222 -4.98 -15.14 -5.60
CA GLY A 222 -5.84 -16.09 -6.29
C GLY A 222 -6.96 -15.42 -7.08
N TRP A 223 -7.49 -16.11 -8.09
CA TRP A 223 -8.32 -15.47 -9.10
C TRP A 223 -9.82 -15.44 -8.77
N ASN A 224 -10.37 -16.50 -8.17
CA ASN A 224 -11.83 -16.67 -8.07
C ASN A 224 -12.29 -17.38 -6.78
N MET A 225 -11.57 -17.27 -5.66
CA MET A 225 -11.90 -18.02 -4.43
C MET A 225 -11.39 -17.38 -3.14
N PHE A 226 -12.26 -17.28 -2.13
CA PHE A 226 -11.87 -16.80 -0.80
C PHE A 226 -10.96 -17.79 -0.06
N ILE A 227 -11.26 -19.09 -0.15
CA ILE A 227 -10.49 -20.16 0.51
C ILE A 227 -10.02 -21.14 -0.56
N PRO A 228 -8.74 -21.09 -0.95
CA PRO A 228 -8.19 -22.04 -1.91
C PRO A 228 -8.17 -23.46 -1.35
N GLY A 229 -8.32 -24.44 -2.23
CA GLY A 229 -8.13 -25.84 -1.87
C GLY A 229 -6.68 -26.10 -1.46
N GLU A 230 -6.46 -27.10 -0.59
CA GLU A 230 -5.11 -27.45 -0.10
C GLU A 230 -4.11 -27.69 -1.26
N SER A 231 -4.58 -28.28 -2.37
CA SER A 231 -3.77 -28.53 -3.57
C SER A 231 -3.34 -27.27 -4.32
N GLU A 232 -3.97 -26.12 -4.07
CA GLU A 232 -3.68 -24.85 -4.76
C GLU A 232 -2.68 -23.99 -3.98
N LEU A 233 -2.49 -24.26 -2.68
CA LEU A 233 -1.66 -23.45 -1.79
C LEU A 233 -0.21 -23.30 -2.26
N GLU A 234 0.44 -24.41 -2.61
CA GLU A 234 1.83 -24.37 -3.10
C GLU A 234 1.97 -23.53 -4.37
N GLY A 235 0.96 -23.59 -5.25
CA GLY A 235 0.91 -22.80 -6.48
C GLY A 235 0.78 -21.31 -6.20
N ILE A 236 -0.16 -20.91 -5.34
CA ILE A 236 -0.40 -19.50 -4.97
C ILE A 236 0.83 -18.90 -4.28
N VAL A 237 1.49 -19.65 -3.39
CA VAL A 237 2.72 -19.20 -2.74
C VAL A 237 3.86 -19.04 -3.75
N ALA A 238 4.03 -20.01 -4.66
CA ALA A 238 5.08 -19.93 -5.69
C ALA A 238 4.86 -18.76 -6.67
N GLU A 239 3.61 -18.53 -7.09
CA GLU A 239 3.20 -17.43 -7.96
C GLU A 239 3.56 -16.05 -7.38
N ASN A 240 3.38 -15.86 -6.07
CA ASN A 240 3.59 -14.58 -5.41
C ASN A 240 4.98 -14.40 -4.78
N MET A 241 5.83 -15.43 -4.77
CA MET A 241 7.17 -15.33 -4.20
C MET A 241 8.01 -14.24 -4.87
N GLY A 242 7.96 -14.15 -6.20
CA GLY A 242 8.69 -13.13 -6.95
C GLY A 242 8.20 -11.71 -6.64
N ALA A 243 6.89 -11.50 -6.59
CA ALA A 243 6.29 -10.21 -6.25
C ALA A 243 6.68 -9.77 -4.82
N ASN A 244 6.67 -10.69 -3.85
CA ASN A 244 7.13 -10.39 -2.48
C ASN A 244 8.62 -10.00 -2.43
N LEU A 245 9.46 -10.64 -3.25
CA LEU A 245 10.88 -10.30 -3.33
C LEU A 245 11.11 -8.92 -3.97
N VAL A 246 10.31 -8.54 -4.98
CA VAL A 246 10.31 -7.19 -5.56
C VAL A 246 9.95 -6.16 -4.48
N ALA A 247 8.85 -6.37 -3.77
CA ALA A 247 8.42 -5.47 -2.69
C ALA A 247 9.50 -5.32 -1.61
N ILE A 248 10.13 -6.42 -1.21
CA ILE A 248 11.29 -6.38 -0.31
C ILE A 248 12.39 -5.52 -0.94
N GLU A 249 12.82 -5.79 -2.17
CA GLU A 249 13.90 -5.05 -2.85
C GLU A 249 13.62 -3.54 -2.90
N GLU A 250 12.41 -3.16 -3.31
CA GLU A 250 11.97 -1.77 -3.45
C GLU A 250 11.88 -1.02 -2.12
N ALA A 251 11.68 -1.71 -0.99
CA ALA A 251 11.57 -1.09 0.33
C ALA A 251 12.82 -0.26 0.75
N ASP A 252 14.00 -0.45 0.13
CA ASP A 252 15.16 0.44 0.38
C ASP A 252 14.84 1.89 0.01
N HIS A 253 14.28 2.06 -1.19
CA HIS A 253 14.08 3.34 -1.84
C HIS A 253 12.86 3.24 -2.75
N PRO A 254 11.64 3.10 -2.20
CA PRO A 254 10.48 2.81 -3.04
C PRO A 254 10.15 3.98 -3.98
N ARG A 255 10.48 5.21 -3.58
CA ARG A 255 10.37 6.42 -4.42
C ARG A 255 11.54 6.60 -5.39
N ARG A 256 12.39 5.57 -5.59
CA ARG A 256 13.44 5.63 -6.61
C ARG A 256 12.78 5.70 -7.98
N MET A 257 13.01 6.78 -8.69
CA MET A 257 12.69 6.84 -10.10
C MET A 257 13.86 6.23 -10.87
N PRO A 258 13.64 5.17 -11.66
CA PRO A 258 14.69 4.64 -12.52
C PRO A 258 15.15 5.77 -13.44
N VAL A 259 16.42 6.15 -13.32
CA VAL A 259 17.00 7.15 -14.20
C VAL A 259 17.16 6.52 -15.58
N GLU A 260 16.27 6.87 -16.50
CA GLU A 260 16.43 6.48 -17.89
C GLU A 260 17.57 7.31 -18.50
N LEU A 261 18.75 6.68 -18.61
CA LEU A 261 19.93 7.28 -19.23
C LEU A 261 19.79 7.24 -20.75
N ASN A 262 19.00 8.17 -21.29
CA ASN A 262 18.92 8.40 -22.72
C ASN A 262 20.25 8.99 -23.22
N HIS A 263 21.13 8.13 -23.74
CA HIS A 263 22.40 8.55 -24.31
C HIS A 263 22.57 8.06 -25.75
N THR A 264 23.09 8.93 -26.60
CA THR A 264 23.67 8.51 -27.88
C THR A 264 25.16 8.29 -27.65
N PRO A 265 25.72 7.08 -27.90
CA PRO A 265 27.15 6.85 -27.76
C PRO A 265 27.95 7.87 -28.56
N LEU A 266 28.88 8.58 -27.89
CA LEU A 266 29.78 9.50 -28.56
C LEU A 266 30.73 8.70 -29.45
N GLN A 267 30.70 8.95 -30.75
CA GLN A 267 31.70 8.44 -31.69
C GLN A 267 32.66 9.57 -32.07
N ASP A 268 33.89 9.47 -31.60
CA ASP A 268 34.97 10.37 -32.00
C ASP A 268 36.03 9.58 -32.78
N THR A 269 36.15 9.90 -34.06
CA THR A 269 37.11 9.27 -34.98
C THR A 269 38.28 10.18 -35.33
N THR A 270 38.31 11.40 -34.78
CA THR A 270 39.21 12.48 -35.24
C THR A 270 40.21 12.92 -34.18
N SER A 271 39.90 12.74 -32.90
CA SER A 271 40.77 13.20 -31.83
C SER A 271 41.90 12.22 -31.52
N THR A 272 43.07 12.77 -31.20
CA THR A 272 44.28 12.01 -30.85
C THR A 272 44.75 12.25 -29.40
N GLY A 273 43.95 12.96 -28.59
CA GLY A 273 44.23 13.32 -27.20
C GLY A 273 43.11 12.96 -26.22
N SER A 274 43.24 13.37 -24.95
CA SER A 274 42.23 13.14 -23.92
C SER A 274 40.91 13.87 -24.23
N ARG A 275 39.79 13.22 -23.89
CA ARG A 275 38.43 13.77 -23.99
C ARG A 275 37.81 13.76 -22.60
N GLU A 276 37.19 14.88 -22.23
CA GLU A 276 36.28 14.95 -21.08
C GLU A 276 34.87 14.56 -21.56
N VAL A 277 34.20 13.67 -20.83
CA VAL A 277 32.80 13.29 -21.04
C VAL A 277 32.00 13.78 -19.85
N THR A 278 30.96 14.56 -20.10
CA THR A 278 30.06 15.07 -19.07
C THR A 278 28.64 14.56 -19.29
N VAL A 279 27.96 14.17 -18.23
CA VAL A 279 26.53 13.84 -18.21
C VAL A 279 25.80 14.89 -17.39
N ARG A 280 24.70 15.44 -17.92
CA ARG A 280 23.81 16.33 -17.17
C ARG A 280 22.64 15.52 -16.61
N VAL A 281 22.29 15.79 -15.36
CA VAL A 281 21.12 15.18 -14.72
C VAL A 281 19.98 16.20 -14.79
N SER A 282 18.87 15.82 -15.44
CA SER A 282 17.70 16.69 -15.63
C SER A 282 16.59 16.48 -14.60
N GLY A 283 16.71 15.46 -13.74
CA GLY A 283 15.80 15.15 -12.63
C GLY A 283 16.43 14.13 -11.68
N GLY A 284 16.07 14.18 -10.40
CA GLY A 284 16.65 13.37 -9.34
C GLY A 284 17.91 13.97 -8.69
N GLU A 285 18.56 13.20 -7.80
CA GLU A 285 19.77 13.60 -7.07
C GLU A 285 21.04 13.01 -7.69
N ILE A 286 22.16 13.73 -7.60
CA ILE A 286 23.49 13.24 -7.99
C ILE A 286 24.07 12.41 -6.85
N VAL A 287 24.18 11.10 -7.06
CA VAL A 287 24.76 10.17 -6.08
C VAL A 287 26.25 9.96 -6.38
N PRO A 288 27.17 10.24 -5.44
CA PRO A 288 28.59 9.95 -5.64
C PRO A 288 28.85 8.49 -6.00
N GLY A 289 29.52 8.25 -7.13
CA GLY A 289 29.76 6.90 -7.64
C GLY A 289 28.57 6.25 -8.35
N GLY A 290 27.45 6.97 -8.50
CA GLY A 290 26.22 6.45 -9.11
C GLY A 290 26.24 6.31 -10.63
N LEU A 291 27.33 6.70 -11.30
CA LEU A 291 27.44 6.62 -12.76
C LEU A 291 28.80 6.09 -13.22
N GLU A 292 28.79 5.14 -14.16
CA GLU A 292 29.98 4.53 -14.74
C GLU A 292 30.05 4.80 -16.25
N LEU A 293 31.18 5.34 -16.73
CA LEU A 293 31.46 5.53 -18.14
C LEU A 293 32.11 4.28 -18.72
N TRP A 294 31.43 3.63 -19.67
CA TRP A 294 32.00 2.56 -20.49
C TRP A 294 32.51 3.10 -21.83
N TYR A 295 33.75 2.79 -22.18
CA TYR A 295 34.40 3.29 -23.41
C TYR A 295 35.35 2.27 -24.03
N ARG A 296 35.64 2.44 -25.33
CA ARG A 296 36.68 1.70 -26.06
C ARG A 296 37.34 2.61 -27.07
N VAL A 297 38.62 2.39 -27.34
CA VAL A 297 39.42 3.18 -28.29
C VAL A 297 39.77 2.29 -29.48
N SER A 298 39.51 2.78 -30.70
CA SER A 298 39.90 2.10 -31.96
C SER A 298 39.52 0.62 -32.02
N GLU A 299 38.28 0.29 -31.64
CA GLU A 299 37.75 -1.09 -31.60
C GLU A 299 38.47 -2.03 -30.60
N GLY A 300 39.29 -1.49 -29.70
CA GLY A 300 39.92 -2.24 -28.61
C GLY A 300 38.93 -2.74 -27.57
N GLN A 301 39.45 -3.30 -26.47
CA GLN A 301 38.62 -3.80 -25.38
C GLN A 301 37.85 -2.68 -24.69
N TRP A 302 36.65 -3.02 -24.23
CA TRP A 302 35.87 -2.18 -23.34
C TRP A 302 36.62 -1.94 -22.04
N ARG A 303 36.52 -0.70 -21.57
CA ARG A 303 37.02 -0.22 -20.29
C ARG A 303 35.90 0.55 -19.61
N SER A 304 35.97 0.67 -18.31
CA SER A 304 35.04 1.47 -17.54
C SER A 304 35.75 2.35 -16.52
N MET A 305 35.10 3.42 -16.12
CA MET A 305 35.52 4.24 -14.97
C MET A 305 34.31 4.90 -14.32
N VAL A 306 34.35 5.02 -12.99
CA VAL A 306 33.34 5.77 -12.22
C VAL A 306 33.46 7.25 -12.56
N MET A 307 32.36 7.89 -12.93
CA MET A 307 32.30 9.32 -13.19
C MET A 307 32.18 10.11 -11.88
N MET A 308 32.87 11.24 -11.79
CA MET A 308 32.87 12.10 -10.61
C MET A 308 31.67 13.04 -10.62
N ALA A 309 31.05 13.27 -9.47
CA ALA A 309 30.01 14.29 -9.33
C ALA A 309 30.60 15.69 -9.63
N ASP A 310 29.98 16.42 -10.56
CA ASP A 310 30.32 17.77 -10.97
C ASP A 310 29.14 18.70 -10.65
N ALA A 311 29.16 19.23 -9.42
CA ALA A 311 28.14 20.13 -8.92
C ALA A 311 28.05 21.44 -9.73
N ALA A 312 29.15 21.89 -10.34
CA ALA A 312 29.16 23.11 -11.14
C ALA A 312 28.40 22.93 -12.47
N ARG A 313 28.37 21.70 -13.00
CA ARG A 313 27.67 21.36 -14.25
C ARG A 313 26.33 20.67 -14.04
N GLY A 314 25.94 20.39 -12.79
CA GLY A 314 24.70 19.71 -12.43
C GLY A 314 24.67 18.27 -12.95
N GLY A 315 25.77 17.52 -12.79
CA GLY A 315 25.81 16.12 -13.19
C GLY A 315 27.14 15.41 -12.90
N TYR A 316 27.66 14.66 -13.88
CA TYR A 316 28.89 13.85 -13.73
C TYR A 316 29.93 14.20 -14.80
N ALA A 317 31.22 14.02 -14.49
CA ALA A 317 32.34 14.20 -15.42
C ALA A 317 33.39 13.09 -15.29
N ALA A 318 34.01 12.69 -16.40
CA ALA A 318 35.14 11.77 -16.48
C ALA A 318 36.09 12.14 -17.64
#